data_AF-A0A2R6EC59-F1
#
_entry.id   AF-A0A2R6EC59-F1
#
_cell.length_a   1.000
_cell.length_b   1.000
_cell.length_c   1.000
_cell.angle_alpha   90.00
_cell.angle_beta   90.00
_cell.angle_gamma   90.00
#
_symmetry.space_group_name_H-M   'P 1'
#
loop_
_entity.id
_entity.type
_entity.pdbx_description
1 polymer ?
#
loop_
_entity_poly.entity_id
_entity_poly.type
_entity_poly.pdbx_seq_one_letter_code
_entity_poly.pdbx_strand_id
1 'polypeptide(L)' 'MTANVFADDVGEVLAETIGGNDGDVYAVNFRAGTIPDLVFRLHDLDDPPAVKLLVDWDDITGATDDFVVAGHAADLV' A
#
# COMPACT_ATOMS: atom_id res chain seq x y z
N MET A 1 2.82 0.70 -17.99
CA MET A 1 1.95 1.65 -17.27
C MET A 1 1.04 0.82 -16.40
N THR A 2 1.28 0.78 -15.10
CA THR A 2 0.39 0.11 -14.14
C THR A 2 -0.72 1.10 -13.84
N ALA A 3 -1.94 0.81 -14.26
CA ALA A 3 -3.08 1.69 -14.01
C ALA A 3 -3.45 1.60 -12.52
N ASN A 4 -3.67 2.75 -11.89
CA ASN A 4 -4.29 2.78 -10.57
C ASN A 4 -5.72 2.24 -10.71
N VAL A 5 -6.05 1.24 -9.92
CA VAL A 5 -7.42 0.71 -9.85
C VAL A 5 -8.22 1.62 -8.92
N PHE A 6 -9.20 2.31 -9.48
CA PHE A 6 -10.19 3.06 -8.71
C PHE A 6 -11.47 2.23 -8.72
N ALA A 7 -11.93 1.80 -7.54
CA ALA A 7 -13.19 1.09 -7.39
C ALA A 7 -14.25 2.03 -6.83
N ASP A 8 -15.49 1.87 -7.28
CA ASP A 8 -16.60 2.74 -6.90
C ASP A 8 -17.10 2.45 -5.47
N ASP A 9 -16.92 1.21 -4.98
CA ASP A 9 -17.27 0.83 -3.62
C ASP A 9 -16.30 -0.19 -3.00
N VAL A 10 -16.19 -0.13 -1.66
CA VAL A 10 -15.31 -1.00 -0.88
C VAL A 10 -15.75 -2.48 -0.98
N GLY A 11 -17.04 -2.74 -1.17
CA GLY A 11 -17.58 -4.09 -1.32
C GLY A 11 -17.11 -4.76 -2.61
N GLU A 12 -17.06 -4.03 -3.73
CA GLU A 12 -16.51 -4.51 -5.00
C GLU A 12 -15.02 -4.87 -4.87
N VAL A 13 -14.21 -4.01 -4.23
CA VAL A 13 -12.78 -4.30 -4.00
C VAL A 13 -12.60 -5.56 -3.16
N LEU A 14 -13.40 -5.70 -2.10
CA LEU A 14 -13.35 -6.88 -1.23
C LEU A 14 -13.81 -8.14 -1.96
N ALA A 15 -14.88 -8.07 -2.75
CA ALA A 15 -15.39 -9.20 -3.53
C ALA A 15 -14.39 -9.66 -4.58
N GLU A 16 -13.74 -8.74 -5.30
CA GLU A 16 -12.69 -9.07 -6.26
C GLU A 16 -11.45 -9.65 -5.56
N THR A 17 -11.02 -9.02 -4.46
CA THR A 17 -9.79 -9.42 -3.75
C THR A 17 -9.93 -10.76 -3.06
N ILE A 18 -11.09 -11.06 -2.47
CA ILE A 18 -11.37 -12.33 -1.79
C ILE A 18 -11.78 -13.40 -2.80
N GLY A 19 -12.70 -13.08 -3.72
CA GLY A 19 -13.24 -14.04 -4.68
C GLY A 19 -12.28 -14.39 -5.82
N GLY A 20 -11.32 -13.51 -6.12
CA GLY A 20 -10.31 -13.71 -7.17
C GLY A 20 -8.99 -14.30 -6.68
N ASN A 21 -8.88 -14.66 -5.40
CA ASN A 21 -7.65 -15.22 -4.83
C ASN A 21 -7.84 -16.71 -4.50
N ASP A 22 -6.97 -17.56 -5.06
CA ASP A 22 -6.95 -19.00 -4.79
C ASP A 22 -6.22 -19.35 -3.46
N GLY A 23 -5.58 -18.36 -2.83
CA GLY A 23 -4.83 -18.48 -1.58
C GLY A 23 -5.41 -17.67 -0.42
N ASP A 24 -4.67 -17.63 0.69
CA ASP A 24 -5.10 -16.92 1.90
C ASP A 24 -5.10 -15.41 1.69
N VAL A 25 -6.20 -14.76 2.10
CA VAL A 25 -6.33 -13.30 2.13
C VAL A 25 -6.28 -12.81 3.58
N TYR A 26 -5.30 -11.97 3.88
CA TYR A 26 -5.13 -11.37 5.20
C TYR A 26 -5.65 -9.93 5.19
N ALA A 27 -6.77 -9.70 5.85
CA ALA A 27 -7.29 -8.35 6.06
C ALA A 27 -6.57 -7.71 7.26
N VAL A 28 -5.74 -6.71 6.99
CA VAL A 28 -5.00 -5.98 8.02
C VAL A 28 -5.49 -4.54 8.06
N ASN A 29 -5.93 -4.09 9.24
CA ASN A 29 -6.30 -2.70 9.45
C ASN A 29 -5.04 -1.88 9.74
N PHE A 30 -4.49 -1.26 8.71
CA PHE A 30 -3.36 -0.34 8.85
C PHE A 30 -3.86 1.01 9.35
N ARG A 31 -3.13 1.59 10.30
CA ARG A 31 -3.27 3.02 10.63
C ARG A 31 -2.34 3.81 9.72
N ALA A 32 -2.66 5.07 9.44
CA ALA A 32 -1.83 5.96 8.62
C ALA A 32 -0.32 5.88 8.96
N GLY A 33 0.02 5.93 10.26
CA GLY A 33 1.40 5.85 10.73
C GLY A 33 2.10 4.49 10.55
N THR A 34 1.42 3.45 10.05
CA THR A 34 1.99 2.10 9.82
C THR A 34 2.25 1.81 8.35
N ILE A 35 1.81 2.69 7.44
CA ILE A 35 2.05 2.56 5.99
C ILE A 35 3.56 2.63 5.68
N PRO A 36 4.36 3.54 6.28
CA PRO A 36 5.78 3.59 5.98
C PRO A 36 6.50 2.30 6.39
N ASP A 37 6.19 1.77 7.58
CA ASP A 37 6.75 0.52 8.09
C ASP A 37 6.45 -0.66 7.16
N LEU A 38 5.22 -0.73 6.61
CA LEU A 38 4.86 -1.75 5.63
C LEU A 38 5.72 -1.64 4.37
N VAL A 39 5.89 -0.44 3.83
CA VAL A 39 6.70 -0.22 2.62
C VAL A 39 8.16 -0.62 2.86
N PHE A 40 8.75 -0.23 3.99
CA PHE A 40 10.11 -0.64 4.34
C PHE A 40 10.24 -2.16 4.47
N ARG A 41 9.27 -2.82 5.14
CA ARG A 41 9.26 -4.28 5.26
C ARG A 41 9.15 -4.98 3.92
N LEU A 42 8.34 -4.46 2.98
CA LEU A 42 8.24 -5.02 1.64
C LEU A 42 9.54 -4.80 0.85
N HIS A 43 10.20 -3.66 1.01
CA HIS A 43 11.47 -3.36 0.33
C HIS A 43 12.63 -4.26 0.79
N ASP A 44 12.59 -4.75 2.04
CA ASP A 44 13.61 -5.66 2.58
C ASP A 44 13.46 -7.13 2.10
N LEU A 45 12.40 -7.46 1.35
CA LEU A 45 12.18 -8.80 0.80
C LEU A 45 12.80 -8.95 -0.59
N ASP A 46 13.51 -10.05 -0.83
CA ASP A 46 14.07 -10.37 -2.16
C ASP A 46 12.97 -10.59 -3.23
N ASP A 47 11.81 -11.11 -2.83
CA ASP A 47 10.63 -11.32 -3.68
C ASP A 47 9.37 -10.85 -2.93
N PRO A 48 9.07 -9.53 -2.96
CA PRO A 48 7.96 -8.97 -2.19
C PRO A 48 6.60 -9.38 -2.77
N PRO A 49 5.63 -9.78 -1.92
CA PRO A 49 4.30 -10.11 -2.40
C PRO A 49 3.55 -8.86 -2.89
N ALA A 50 2.63 -9.05 -3.83
CA ALA A 50 1.67 -8.02 -4.18
C ALA A 50 0.71 -7.77 -3.00
N VAL A 51 0.65 -6.53 -2.52
CA VAL A 51 -0.25 -6.11 -1.44
C VAL A 51 -1.31 -5.16 -1.99
N LYS A 52 -2.59 -5.52 -1.83
CA LYS A 52 -3.72 -4.61 -2.08
C LYS A 52 -4.04 -3.89 -0.77
N LEU A 53 -3.98 -2.56 -0.76
CA LEU A 53 -4.27 -1.74 0.42
C LEU A 53 -5.65 -1.12 0.32
N LEU A 54 -6.43 -1.24 1.40
CA LEU A 54 -7.67 -0.52 1.61
C LEU A 54 -7.40 0.58 2.64
N VAL A 55 -7.24 1.80 2.16
CA VAL A 55 -6.78 2.93 2.96
C VAL A 55 -7.32 4.22 2.34
N ASP A 56 -7.49 5.25 3.18
CA ASP A 56 -7.90 6.56 2.69
C ASP A 56 -6.81 7.18 1.81
N TRP A 57 -7.23 7.93 0.79
CA TRP A 57 -6.31 8.60 -0.12
C TRP A 57 -5.44 9.64 0.60
N ASP A 58 -6.00 10.33 1.60
CA ASP A 58 -5.26 11.33 2.39
C ASP A 58 -4.15 10.67 3.24
N ASP A 59 -4.39 9.44 3.73
CA ASP A 59 -3.38 8.68 4.48
C ASP A 59 -2.23 8.22 3.57
N ILE A 60 -2.53 7.80 2.33
CA ILE A 60 -1.52 7.41 1.34
C ILE A 60 -0.69 8.60 0.88
N THR A 61 -1.32 9.73 0.60
CA THR A 61 -0.61 10.95 0.17
C THR A 61 0.28 11.49 1.29
N GLY A 62 -0.20 11.53 2.53
CA GLY A 62 0.61 11.92 3.69
C GLY A 62 1.84 11.03 3.90
N ALA A 63 1.71 9.71 3.77
CA ALA A 63 2.85 8.80 3.86
C ALA A 63 3.83 8.96 2.68
N THR A 64 3.31 9.19 1.46
CA THR A 64 4.14 9.35 0.25
C THR A 64 4.94 10.66 0.27
N ASP A 65 4.35 11.76 0.76
CA ASP A 65 5.06 13.03 0.94
C ASP A 65 6.27 12.87 1.87
N ASP A 66 6.13 12.08 2.94
CA ASP A 66 7.23 11.79 3.86
C ASP A 66 8.38 11.03 3.16
N PHE A 67 8.05 10.06 2.27
CA PHE A 67 9.05 9.37 1.46
C PHE A 67 9.76 10.29 0.47
N VAL A 68 9.05 11.22 -0.17
CA VAL A 68 9.64 12.21 -1.09
C VAL A 68 10.59 13.14 -0.33
N VAL A 69 10.18 13.61 0.84
CA VAL A 69 11.03 14.44 1.72
C VAL A 69 12.26 13.66 2.19
N ALA A 70 12.10 12.41 2.63
CA ALA A 70 13.21 11.56 3.05
C ALA A 70 14.19 11.26 1.90
N GLY A 71 13.68 11.00 0.69
CA GLY A 71 14.51 10.80 -0.50
C GLY A 71 15.32 12.04 -0.87
N HIS A 72 14.71 13.23 -0.83
CA HIS A 72 15.43 14.49 -1.04
C HIS A 72 16.46 14.77 0.06
N ALA A 73 16.17 14.44 1.33
CA ALA A 73 17.13 14.58 2.42
C ALA A 73 18.33 13.64 2.29
N ALA A 74 18.12 12.41 1.78
CA ALA A 74 19.18 11.45 1.52
C ALA A 74 20.10 11.85 0.34
N ASP A 75 19.60 12.62 -0.63
CA ASP A 75 20.38 13.14 -1.76
C ASP A 75 21.27 14.35 -1.38
N LEU A 76 21.05 14.93 -0.20
CA LEU A 76 21.77 16.09 0.32
C LEU A 76 23.03 15.73 1.14
N VAL A 77 23.36 14.44 1.31
CA VAL A 77 24.51 13.93 2.09
C VAL A 77 25.46 13.07 1.27
#